data_AF-A0A9X2FCS1-F1
#
_entry.id   AF-A0A9X2FCS1-F1
#
_cell.length_a   1.000
_cell.length_b   1.000
_cell.length_c   1.000
_cell.angle_alpha   90.00
_cell.angle_beta   90.00
_cell.angle_gamma   90.00
#
_symmetry.space_group_name_H-M   'P 1'
#
loop_
_entity.id
_entity.type
_entity.pdbx_description
1 polymer ?
#
loop_
_entity_poly.entity_id
_entity_poly.type
_entity_poly.pdbx_seq_one_letter_code
_entity_poly.pdbx_strand_id
1 'polypeptide(L)'
;MCELNIAPMAGQPDEQLVEHARNFVGRLEEIDTASREAIAEELLETFNDVWREVGPPYTRERFVGKLQLTNLTWLYREDRPYAWYGTGKSDLFQGHEIEVHYNHDFSVYSVGLYG
;
A
#
# COMPACT_ATOMS: atom_id res chain seq x y z
N MET A 1 46.83 -9.70 9.09
CA MET A 1 45.64 -9.55 8.22
C MET A 1 44.67 -10.64 8.63
N CYS A 2 43.51 -10.28 9.18
CA CYS A 2 42.44 -11.23 9.45
C CYS A 2 41.63 -11.40 8.17
N GLU A 3 41.68 -12.58 7.57
CA GLU A 3 40.77 -12.95 6.49
C GLU A 3 39.42 -13.32 7.11
N LEU A 4 38.40 -12.50 6.84
CA LEU A 4 37.01 -12.81 7.14
C LEU A 4 36.55 -13.90 6.17
N ASN A 5 36.61 -15.14 6.64
CA ASN A 5 36.12 -16.30 5.91
C ASN A 5 34.58 -16.30 5.95
N ILE A 6 33.94 -15.57 5.03
CA ILE A 6 32.50 -15.67 4.82
C ILE A 6 32.27 -16.94 3.98
N ALA A 7 32.10 -18.06 4.67
CA ALA A 7 31.65 -19.29 4.02
C ALA A 7 30.30 -19.03 3.32
N PRO A 8 30.07 -19.58 2.11
CA PRO A 8 28.78 -19.49 1.46
C PRO A 8 27.73 -20.19 2.32
N MET A 9 26.63 -19.51 2.63
CA MET A 9 25.44 -20.12 3.24
C MET A 9 24.77 -21.09 2.24
N ALA A 10 25.39 -22.25 2.01
CA ALA A 10 24.78 -23.36 1.30
C ALA A 10 24.04 -24.24 2.32
N GLY A 11 22.90 -23.72 2.82
CA GLY A 11 21.92 -24.48 3.57
C GLY A 11 20.56 -24.31 2.90
N GLN A 12 19.76 -25.38 2.79
CA GLN A 12 18.36 -25.24 2.39
C GLN A 12 17.70 -24.22 3.34
N PRO A 13 16.88 -23.28 2.83
CA PRO A 13 16.22 -22.30 3.68
C PRO A 13 15.35 -23.03 4.70
N ASP A 14 15.40 -22.59 5.95
CA ASP A 14 14.58 -23.12 7.03
C ASP A 14 13.11 -23.07 6.59
N GLU A 15 12.48 -24.24 6.47
CA GLU A 15 11.11 -24.38 5.97
C GLU A 15 10.12 -23.56 6.82
N GLN A 16 10.37 -23.41 8.13
CA GLN A 16 9.52 -22.60 9.01
C GLN A 16 9.67 -21.10 8.69
N LEU A 17 10.89 -20.65 8.39
CA LEU A 17 11.13 -19.26 7.99
C LEU A 17 10.46 -18.94 6.66
N VAL A 18 10.54 -19.86 5.69
CA VAL A 18 9.88 -19.71 4.39
C VAL A 18 8.36 -19.63 4.57
N GLU A 19 7.79 -20.49 5.40
CA GLU A 19 6.36 -20.50 5.67
C GLU A 19 5.89 -19.23 6.39
N HIS A 20 6.64 -18.74 7.39
CA HIS A 20 6.34 -17.46 8.03
C HIS A 20 6.42 -16.28 7.06
N ALA A 21 7.41 -16.26 6.16
CA ALA A 21 7.54 -15.22 5.14
C ALA A 21 6.35 -15.23 4.17
N ARG A 22 5.90 -16.41 3.73
CA ARG A 22 4.71 -16.55 2.87
C ARG A 22 3.45 -16.04 3.56
N ASN A 23 3.23 -16.43 4.80
CA ASN A 23 2.08 -15.98 5.58
C ASN A 23 2.11 -14.45 5.79
N PHE A 24 3.29 -13.88 6.02
CA PHE A 24 3.44 -12.43 6.14
C PHE A 24 3.13 -11.71 4.83
N VAL A 25 3.65 -12.19 3.70
CA VAL A 25 3.36 -11.61 2.37
C VAL A 25 1.86 -11.70 2.06
N GLY A 26 1.22 -12.84 2.30
CA GLY A 26 -0.23 -13.00 2.07
C GLY A 26 -1.05 -11.99 2.87
N ARG A 27 -0.69 -11.74 4.13
CA ARG A 27 -1.35 -10.71 4.95
C ARG A 27 -1.12 -9.29 4.41
N LEU A 28 0.08 -8.99 3.89
CA LEU A 28 0.33 -7.69 3.26
C LEU A 28 -0.49 -7.50 1.98
N GLU A 29 -0.68 -8.54 1.18
CA GLU A 29 -1.53 -8.52 -0.01
C GLU A 29 -3.01 -8.31 0.35
N GLU A 30 -3.49 -8.94 1.41
CA GLU A 30 -4.85 -8.73 1.95
C GLU A 30 -5.05 -7.28 2.40
N ILE A 31 -4.08 -6.73 3.14
CA ILE A 31 -4.11 -5.33 3.61
C ILE A 31 -4.07 -4.36 2.42
N ASP A 32 -3.22 -4.60 1.43
CA ASP A 32 -3.13 -3.75 0.23
C ASP A 32 -4.45 -3.77 -0.55
N THR A 33 -5.03 -4.95 -0.73
CA THR A 33 -6.33 -5.11 -1.40
C THR A 33 -7.42 -4.35 -0.66
N ALA A 34 -7.55 -4.54 0.65
CA ALA A 34 -8.54 -3.85 1.47
C ALA A 34 -8.37 -2.32 1.43
N SER A 35 -7.12 -1.85 1.44
CA SER A 35 -6.79 -0.42 1.39
C SER A 35 -7.21 0.20 0.07
N ARG A 36 -6.94 -0.46 -1.06
CA ARG A 36 -7.34 0.04 -2.37
C ARG A 36 -8.85 0.09 -2.54
N GLU A 37 -9.57 -0.88 -1.99
CA GLU A 37 -11.03 -0.88 -1.98
C GLU A 37 -11.57 0.29 -1.14
N ALA A 38 -11.04 0.50 0.07
CA ALA A 38 -11.42 1.63 0.91
C ALA A 38 -11.12 2.99 0.23
N ILE A 39 -9.97 3.11 -0.44
CA ILE A 39 -9.64 4.32 -1.22
C ILE A 39 -10.65 4.54 -2.35
N ALA A 40 -11.05 3.48 -3.05
CA ALA A 40 -12.04 3.58 -4.12
C ALA A 40 -13.46 3.86 -3.60
N GLU A 41 -13.79 3.45 -2.39
CA GLU A 41 -15.04 3.80 -1.73
C GLU A 41 -15.09 5.29 -1.39
N GLU A 42 -14.02 5.84 -0.83
CA GLU A 42 -13.97 7.23 -0.38
C GLU A 42 -13.72 8.24 -1.49
N LEU A 43 -12.83 7.94 -2.45
CA LEU A 43 -12.29 8.95 -3.37
C LEU A 43 -12.79 8.83 -4.81
N LEU A 44 -13.38 7.71 -5.24
CA LEU A 44 -13.73 7.51 -6.65
C LEU A 44 -14.78 8.50 -7.17
N GLU A 45 -15.85 8.72 -6.40
CA GLU A 45 -16.91 9.66 -6.77
C GLU A 45 -16.35 11.08 -6.87
N THR A 46 -15.66 11.54 -5.81
CA THR A 46 -14.98 12.82 -5.78
C THR A 46 -13.99 12.99 -6.95
N PHE A 47 -13.22 11.94 -7.26
CA PHE A 47 -12.32 11.97 -8.41
C PHE A 47 -13.10 12.17 -9.72
N ASN A 48 -14.14 11.38 -9.95
CA ASN A 48 -14.92 11.43 -11.19
C ASN A 48 -15.63 12.77 -11.42
N ASP A 49 -16.05 13.42 -10.34
CA ASP A 49 -16.82 14.65 -10.37
C ASP A 49 -15.95 15.91 -10.40
N VAL A 50 -14.83 15.91 -9.68
CA VAL A 50 -14.02 17.12 -9.45
C VAL A 50 -12.68 17.10 -10.19
N TRP A 51 -11.98 15.97 -10.16
CA TRP A 51 -10.58 15.90 -10.57
C TRP A 51 -10.37 15.36 -11.98
N ARG A 52 -11.34 14.57 -12.46
CA ARG A 52 -11.27 13.94 -13.77
C ARG A 52 -11.31 14.99 -14.88
N GLU A 53 -10.24 15.05 -15.66
CA GLU A 53 -10.10 16.05 -16.72
C GLU A 53 -11.04 15.79 -17.91
N VAL A 54 -10.90 14.62 -18.58
CA VAL A 54 -11.66 14.28 -19.81
C VAL A 54 -11.86 12.77 -19.93
N GLY A 55 -13.00 12.34 -20.47
CA GLY A 55 -13.28 10.94 -20.84
C GLY A 55 -14.61 10.43 -20.30
N PRO A 56 -14.82 9.11 -20.23
CA PRO A 56 -15.85 8.53 -19.38
C PRO A 56 -15.41 8.55 -17.90
N PRO A 57 -16.36 8.49 -16.93
CA PRO A 57 -16.04 8.23 -15.54
C PRO A 57 -15.23 6.94 -15.38
N TYR A 58 -14.34 6.90 -14.39
CA TYR A 58 -13.63 5.69 -14.03
C TYR A 58 -14.59 4.71 -13.37
N THR A 59 -14.46 3.44 -13.76
CA THR A 59 -15.02 2.33 -12.99
C THR A 59 -14.15 2.10 -11.75
N ARG A 60 -14.72 1.45 -10.73
CA ARG A 60 -13.99 1.04 -9.53
C ARG A 60 -12.75 0.21 -9.88
N GLU A 61 -12.91 -0.80 -10.73
CA GLU A 61 -11.80 -1.65 -11.20
C GLU A 61 -10.67 -0.84 -11.84
N ARG A 62 -11.03 0.12 -12.73
CA ARG A 62 -10.03 0.97 -13.37
C ARG A 62 -9.31 1.86 -12.38
N PHE A 63 -10.03 2.40 -11.40
CA PHE A 63 -9.48 3.29 -10.38
C PHE A 63 -8.55 2.53 -9.43
N VAL A 64 -9.00 1.41 -8.86
CA VAL A 64 -8.20 0.51 -8.02
C VAL A 64 -6.94 0.04 -8.74
N GLY A 65 -7.05 -0.30 -10.04
CA GLY A 65 -5.91 -0.71 -10.85
C GLY A 65 -4.84 0.36 -11.08
N LYS A 66 -5.10 1.62 -10.73
CA LYS A 66 -4.11 2.70 -10.76
C LYS A 66 -3.39 2.91 -9.44
N LEU A 67 -3.96 2.44 -8.33
CA LEU A 67 -3.40 2.62 -7.01
C LEU A 67 -2.15 1.73 -6.84
N GLN A 68 -1.11 2.32 -6.28
CA GLN A 68 0.15 1.64 -5.97
C GLN A 68 0.59 2.06 -4.58
N LEU A 69 0.78 1.08 -3.68
CA LEU A 69 1.42 1.32 -2.39
C LEU A 69 2.84 1.85 -2.64
N THR A 70 3.12 3.06 -2.18
CA THR A 70 4.45 3.68 -2.32
C THR A 70 5.26 3.55 -1.04
N ASN A 71 4.60 3.61 0.12
CA ASN A 71 5.26 3.54 1.41
C ASN A 71 4.31 2.98 2.48
N LEU A 72 4.84 2.17 3.39
CA LEU A 72 4.17 1.69 4.60
C LEU A 72 5.07 2.05 5.78
N THR A 73 4.55 2.84 6.70
CA THR A 73 5.31 3.36 7.84
C THR A 73 4.58 3.12 9.15
N TRP A 74 5.29 3.27 10.27
CA TRP A 74 4.73 3.21 11.62
C TRP A 74 4.83 4.58 12.26
N LEU A 75 3.70 5.17 12.63
CA LEU A 75 3.68 6.41 13.38
C LEU A 75 4.00 6.08 14.84
N TYR A 76 5.27 6.19 15.23
CA TYR A 76 5.77 5.80 16.56
C TYR A 76 4.98 6.42 17.73
N ARG A 77 4.42 7.62 17.54
CA ARG A 77 3.64 8.30 18.58
C ARG A 77 2.20 7.78 18.72
N GLU A 78 1.65 7.20 17.67
CA GLU A 78 0.26 6.72 17.62
C GLU A 78 0.17 5.20 17.72
N ASP A 79 1.32 4.53 17.64
CA ASP A 79 1.48 3.08 17.62
C ASP A 79 0.60 2.40 16.57
N ARG A 80 0.46 3.05 15.41
CA ARG A 80 -0.39 2.61 14.31
C ARG A 80 0.36 2.60 12.98
N PRO A 81 0.03 1.64 12.10
CA PRO A 81 0.51 1.68 10.74
C PRO A 81 -0.13 2.83 9.98
N TYR A 82 0.56 3.27 8.94
CA TYR A 82 0.13 4.30 8.03
C TYR A 82 0.70 4.00 6.64
N ALA A 83 -0.09 4.17 5.58
CA ALA A 83 0.34 3.90 4.21
C ALA A 83 0.09 5.07 3.27
N TRP A 84 0.98 5.18 2.29
CA TRP A 84 0.89 6.12 1.19
C TRP A 84 0.62 5.37 -0.11
N TYR A 85 -0.32 5.88 -0.89
CA TYR A 85 -0.70 5.36 -2.19
C TYR A 85 -0.50 6.44 -3.26
N GLY A 86 0.23 6.07 -4.30
CA GLY A 86 0.38 6.86 -5.50
C GLY A 86 -0.46 6.29 -6.64
N THR A 87 -0.61 7.06 -7.71
CA THR A 87 -1.34 6.62 -8.92
C THR A 87 -0.39 6.32 -10.09
N GLY A 88 0.84 5.93 -9.76
CA GLY A 88 1.94 5.76 -10.70
C GLY A 88 2.15 7.03 -11.54
N LYS A 89 2.29 6.86 -12.87
CA LYS A 89 2.50 7.97 -13.82
C LYS A 89 1.24 8.79 -14.13
N SER A 90 0.07 8.39 -13.64
CA SER A 90 -1.21 8.98 -14.05
C SER A 90 -1.62 10.21 -13.24
N ASP A 91 -0.90 10.55 -12.16
CA ASP A 91 -1.13 11.69 -11.27
C ASP A 91 -2.62 12.11 -11.14
N LEU A 92 -3.46 11.19 -10.62
CA LEU A 92 -4.91 11.39 -10.65
C LEU A 92 -5.37 12.56 -9.78
N PHE A 93 -4.56 12.98 -8.81
CA PHE A 93 -4.89 14.03 -7.85
C PHE A 93 -3.93 15.23 -7.93
N GLN A 94 -3.37 15.50 -9.11
CA GLN A 94 -2.54 16.68 -9.43
C GLN A 94 -1.47 17.00 -8.36
N GLY A 95 -0.72 15.98 -7.95
CA GLY A 95 0.37 16.09 -6.97
C GLY A 95 0.01 15.73 -5.54
N HIS A 96 -1.26 15.44 -5.22
CA HIS A 96 -1.62 14.92 -3.90
C HIS A 96 -1.36 13.42 -3.82
N GLU A 97 -0.78 12.99 -2.70
CA GLU A 97 -0.66 11.58 -2.35
C GLU A 97 -1.89 11.13 -1.56
N ILE A 98 -2.26 9.85 -1.72
CA ILE A 98 -3.37 9.27 -0.99
C ILE A 98 -2.82 8.68 0.30
N GLU A 99 -3.40 9.06 1.43
CA GLU A 99 -3.06 8.50 2.73
C GLU A 99 -4.10 7.50 3.21
N VAL A 100 -3.64 6.42 3.83
CA VAL A 100 -4.48 5.42 4.49
C VAL A 100 -4.00 5.22 5.91
N HIS A 101 -4.92 5.39 6.86
CA HIS A 101 -4.66 5.17 8.27
C HIS A 101 -5.35 3.91 8.77
N TYR A 102 -4.66 3.20 9.66
CA TYR A 102 -5.09 1.89 10.13
C TYR A 102 -5.31 1.85 11.65
N ASN A 103 -6.23 1.00 12.07
CA ASN A 103 -6.32 0.54 13.45
C ASN A 103 -5.18 -0.46 13.74
N HIS A 104 -5.01 -0.84 15.01
CA HIS A 104 -3.99 -1.82 15.42
C HIS A 104 -4.17 -3.22 14.78
N ASP A 105 -5.38 -3.54 14.32
CA ASP A 105 -5.71 -4.79 13.62
C ASP A 105 -5.53 -4.69 12.09
N PHE A 106 -4.98 -3.57 11.59
CA PHE A 106 -4.82 -3.25 10.17
C PHE A 106 -6.14 -3.05 9.40
N SER A 107 -7.28 -2.90 10.08
CA SER A 107 -8.48 -2.36 9.43
C SER A 107 -8.30 -0.88 9.09
N VAL A 108 -8.75 -0.47 7.90
CA VAL A 108 -8.72 0.94 7.48
C VAL A 108 -9.75 1.72 8.29
N TYR A 109 -9.34 2.85 8.89
CA TYR A 109 -10.27 3.75 9.57
C TYR A 109 -10.39 5.12 8.91
N SER A 110 -9.42 5.51 8.07
CA SER A 110 -9.46 6.78 7.36
C SER A 110 -8.69 6.70 6.06
N VAL A 111 -9.24 7.35 5.03
CA VAL A 111 -8.56 7.64 3.77
C VAL A 111 -8.57 9.15 3.57
N GLY A 112 -7.46 9.70 3.07
CA GLY A 112 -7.32 11.12 2.81
C GLY A 112 -6.44 11.45 1.61
N LEU A 113 -6.36 12.73 1.30
CA LEU A 113 -5.42 13.30 0.35
C LEU A 113 -4.49 14.25 1.10
N TYR A 114 -3.18 14.14 0.83
CA TYR A 114 -2.15 14.99 1.41
C TYR A 114 -1.35 15.66 0.29
N GLY A 115 -1.14 16.97 0.40
CA GLY A 115 -0.43 17.78 -0.60
C GLY A 115 -0.44 19.26 -0.26
#